data_AF-A0A8D0WVF2-F1
#
_entry.id   AF-A0A8D0WVF2-F1
#
_cell.length_a   1.000
_cell.length_b   1.000
_cell.length_c   1.000
_cell.angle_alpha   90.00
_cell.angle_beta   90.00
_cell.angle_gamma   90.00
#
_symmetry.space_group_name_H-M   'P 1'
#
loop_
_entity.id
_entity.type
_entity.pdbx_description
1 polymer ?
#
loop_
_entity_poly.entity_id
_entity_poly.type
_entity_poly.pdbx_seq_one_letter_code
_entity_poly.pdbx_strand_id
1 'polypeptide(L)'
;MAELQEVQITEEKPLLPGQTPEVAKEAELAARILLDQGQTHSVETPYGSVTFTVYGTPKPKRPAILTYHDVGLNYKSCFQPLFQFGDMQEIIQNFVRVHVDAPGMEEGAPVFPLGYQYPSLDQLADMIPCILQYLNFSSIIGIGVGAGAYVLSRYALSHPDTVEGLVLINIDPNAKGWMDWAAHKLTGLTSSISEMILGHLFSQEELSGNSELIQKYRNIITHAPNLANIELYWNSYNNRRDLNFERGGDVTLKCPVMLVVGDQAPHEDAVVECNSKLDPTQTSFLKVSNPTPHEPGKLTEAFKYFLQGMGYMASSCMTRLSRSRTASLTSAASIDGNRSRSRTLSQSSESGTLPSGPPGHTMEVSC
;
A
#
# COMPACT_ATOMS: atom_id res chain seq x y z
N MET A 1 -35.59 64.34 44.95
CA MET A 1 -36.30 63.76 43.78
C MET A 1 -35.32 63.62 42.64
N ALA A 2 -34.88 62.38 42.39
CA ALA A 2 -34.39 61.79 41.14
C ALA A 2 -33.50 60.60 41.55
N GLU A 3 -34.16 59.46 41.73
CA GLU A 3 -33.58 58.18 42.14
C GLU A 3 -32.73 57.60 41.02
N LEU A 4 -31.65 56.92 41.41
CA LEU A 4 -30.80 56.10 40.55
C LEU A 4 -31.60 54.89 40.05
N GLN A 5 -31.72 54.75 38.75
CA GLN A 5 -32.42 53.63 38.12
C GLN A 5 -31.42 52.49 37.85
N GLU A 6 -31.48 51.44 38.67
CA GLU A 6 -30.80 50.17 38.41
C GLU A 6 -31.40 49.51 37.17
N VAL A 7 -30.57 49.26 36.16
CA VAL A 7 -30.96 48.48 34.98
C VAL A 7 -30.68 47.01 35.30
N GLN A 8 -31.74 46.25 35.55
CA GLN A 8 -31.71 44.79 35.57
C GLN A 8 -31.51 44.28 34.15
N ILE A 9 -30.36 43.66 33.88
CA ILE A 9 -30.12 42.91 32.66
C ILE A 9 -30.64 41.49 32.91
N THR A 10 -31.78 41.18 32.30
CA THR A 10 -32.39 39.86 32.31
C THR A 10 -31.54 38.92 31.44
N GLU A 11 -30.85 37.96 32.05
CA GLU A 11 -30.43 36.74 31.35
C GLU A 11 -31.68 35.95 30.98
N GLU A 12 -31.85 35.63 29.69
CA GLU A 12 -32.41 34.36 29.22
C GLU A 12 -32.31 34.31 27.69
N LYS A 13 -31.15 33.87 27.20
CA LYS A 13 -31.04 33.33 25.84
C LYS A 13 -31.03 31.81 26.00
N PRO A 14 -31.94 31.05 25.36
CA PRO A 14 -31.94 29.60 25.52
C PRO A 14 -30.62 29.05 24.99
N LEU A 15 -29.84 28.42 25.87
CA LEU A 15 -28.76 27.53 25.45
C LEU A 15 -29.41 26.43 24.59
N LEU A 16 -28.81 26.18 23.43
CA LEU A 16 -29.16 25.09 22.52
C LEU A 16 -29.42 23.82 23.34
N PRO A 17 -30.50 23.04 23.05
CA PRO A 17 -30.73 21.80 23.75
C PRO A 17 -29.48 20.92 23.61
N GLY A 18 -28.91 20.52 24.75
CA GLY A 18 -27.75 19.66 24.80
C GLY A 18 -28.00 18.42 23.95
N GLN A 19 -27.10 18.14 23.01
CA GLN A 19 -27.08 16.87 22.29
C GLN A 19 -27.04 15.76 23.33
N THR A 20 -28.09 14.93 23.38
CA THR A 20 -28.10 13.77 24.25
C THR A 20 -26.93 12.85 23.85
N PRO A 21 -26.28 12.16 24.81
CA PRO A 21 -25.16 11.27 24.52
C PRO A 21 -25.49 10.17 23.49
N GLU A 22 -26.76 9.81 23.33
CA GLU A 22 -27.23 8.87 22.31
C GLU A 22 -27.20 9.47 20.89
N VAL A 23 -27.67 10.71 20.70
CA VAL A 23 -27.64 11.36 19.38
C VAL A 23 -26.20 11.64 18.93
N ALA A 24 -25.30 11.95 19.86
CA ALA A 24 -23.88 12.07 19.58
C ALA A 24 -23.24 10.72 19.16
N LYS A 25 -23.63 9.61 19.81
CA LYS A 25 -23.17 8.27 19.45
C LYS A 25 -23.72 7.79 18.10
N GLU A 26 -24.98 8.09 17.80
CA GLU A 26 -25.58 7.77 16.51
C GLU A 26 -24.93 8.57 15.37
N ALA A 27 -24.64 9.85 15.59
CA ALA A 27 -23.91 10.68 14.64
C ALA A 27 -22.46 10.19 14.45
N GLU A 28 -21.78 9.76 15.51
CA GLU A 28 -20.44 9.17 15.42
C GLU A 28 -20.46 7.83 14.68
N LEU A 29 -21.47 6.98 14.92
CA LEU A 29 -21.66 5.72 14.22
C LEU A 29 -21.92 5.96 12.72
N ALA A 30 -22.82 6.89 12.39
CA ALA A 30 -23.13 7.25 11.01
C ALA A 30 -21.90 7.83 10.29
N ALA A 31 -21.12 8.67 10.96
CA ALA A 31 -19.85 9.18 10.43
C ALA A 31 -18.86 8.05 10.18
N ARG A 32 -18.71 7.10 11.12
CA ARG A 32 -17.84 5.92 10.94
C ARG A 32 -18.28 5.06 9.75
N ILE A 33 -19.58 4.83 9.58
CA ILE A 33 -20.13 4.07 8.45
C ILE A 33 -19.79 4.76 7.12
N LEU A 34 -19.99 6.08 7.03
CA LEU A 34 -19.65 6.84 5.82
C LEU A 34 -18.15 6.83 5.51
N LEU A 35 -17.30 6.84 6.54
CA LEU A 35 -15.85 6.79 6.40
C LEU A 35 -15.33 5.40 6.00
N ASP A 36 -16.10 4.34 6.28
CA ASP A 36 -15.81 2.97 5.86
C ASP A 36 -16.27 2.73 4.41
N GLN A 37 -17.27 3.47 3.92
CA GLN A 37 -17.72 3.42 2.52
C GLN A 37 -16.80 4.18 1.55
N GLY A 38 -15.95 5.06 2.08
CA GLY A 38 -15.03 5.89 1.30
C GLY A 38 -15.73 7.13 0.74
N GLN A 39 -15.09 8.29 0.89
CA GLN A 39 -15.58 9.54 0.33
C GLN A 39 -14.78 9.90 -0.90
N THR A 40 -15.44 9.97 -2.06
CA THR A 40 -14.81 10.38 -3.32
C THR A 40 -14.82 11.89 -3.44
N HIS A 41 -13.65 12.45 -3.73
CA HIS A 41 -13.42 13.87 -3.95
C HIS A 41 -12.74 14.06 -5.30
N SER A 42 -12.83 15.28 -5.81
CA SER A 42 -12.19 15.70 -7.05
C SER A 42 -11.57 17.07 -6.82
N VAL A 43 -10.33 17.27 -7.27
CA VAL A 43 -9.65 18.56 -7.16
C VAL A 43 -9.12 19.00 -8.52
N GLU A 44 -9.30 20.27 -8.82
CA GLU A 44 -8.75 20.89 -10.02
C GLU A 44 -7.25 21.12 -9.85
N THR A 45 -6.49 20.77 -10.87
CA THR A 45 -5.03 20.99 -10.95
C THR A 45 -4.71 21.74 -12.25
N PRO A 46 -3.49 22.28 -12.42
CA PRO A 46 -3.07 22.90 -13.68
C PRO A 46 -3.16 21.98 -14.90
N TYR A 47 -3.27 20.66 -14.71
CA TYR A 47 -3.27 19.66 -15.76
C TYR A 47 -4.59 18.89 -15.84
N GLY A 48 -5.67 19.46 -15.29
CA GLY A 48 -7.01 18.87 -15.23
C GLY A 48 -7.39 18.39 -13.84
N SER A 49 -8.59 17.82 -13.72
CA SER A 49 -9.10 17.32 -12.46
C SER A 49 -8.54 15.95 -12.13
N VAL A 50 -8.24 15.71 -10.85
CA VAL A 50 -7.85 14.40 -10.33
C VAL A 50 -8.85 13.94 -9.27
N THR A 51 -9.30 12.70 -9.41
CA THR A 51 -10.26 12.06 -8.51
C THR A 51 -9.52 11.20 -7.50
N PHE A 52 -9.96 11.22 -6.24
CA PHE A 52 -9.42 10.34 -5.21
C PHE A 52 -10.49 9.97 -4.18
N THR A 53 -10.33 8.82 -3.56
CA THR A 53 -11.24 8.31 -2.53
C THR A 53 -10.55 8.21 -1.18
N VAL A 54 -11.14 8.83 -0.16
CA VAL A 54 -10.61 8.91 1.21
C VAL A 54 -11.33 7.93 2.12
N TYR A 55 -10.56 7.13 2.88
CA TYR A 55 -11.11 6.23 3.89
C TYR A 55 -10.46 6.46 5.27
N GLY A 56 -11.25 6.32 6.32
CA GLY A 56 -10.80 6.47 7.71
C GLY A 56 -10.73 7.92 8.21
N THR A 57 -10.52 8.08 9.52
CA THR A 57 -10.47 9.40 10.18
C THR A 57 -9.06 9.92 10.34
N PRO A 58 -8.81 11.22 10.06
CA PRO A 58 -7.54 11.86 10.36
C PRO A 58 -7.14 11.66 11.83
N LYS A 59 -5.96 11.05 12.04
CA LYS A 59 -5.33 10.98 13.36
C LYS A 59 -4.23 12.05 13.41
N PRO A 60 -4.16 12.88 14.47
CA PRO A 60 -3.12 13.88 14.61
C PRO A 60 -1.72 13.24 14.51
N LYS A 61 -0.80 13.90 13.80
CA LYS A 61 0.60 13.48 13.65
C LYS A 61 0.80 12.11 12.99
N ARG A 62 -0.15 11.65 12.18
CA ARG A 62 0.02 10.47 11.32
C ARG A 62 -0.04 10.90 9.85
N PRO A 63 0.88 10.42 9.00
CA PRO A 63 0.79 10.64 7.56
C PRO A 63 -0.44 9.92 7.01
N ALA A 64 -0.90 10.34 5.83
CA ALA A 64 -1.85 9.57 5.05
C ALA A 64 -1.13 8.45 4.28
N ILE A 65 -1.76 7.28 4.15
CA ILE A 65 -1.34 6.26 3.17
C ILE A 65 -1.94 6.67 1.83
N LEU A 66 -1.10 7.14 0.91
CA LEU A 66 -1.53 7.55 -0.43
C LEU A 66 -1.17 6.46 -1.43
N THR A 67 -2.13 6.02 -2.24
CA THR A 67 -1.90 4.98 -3.25
C THR A 67 -2.03 5.53 -4.66
N TYR A 68 -1.17 5.06 -5.57
CA TYR A 68 -1.23 5.40 -7.00
C TYR A 68 -1.13 4.13 -7.85
N HIS A 69 -2.11 3.89 -8.72
CA HIS A 69 -2.26 2.61 -9.42
C HIS A 69 -1.46 2.56 -10.73
N ASP A 70 -1.36 1.35 -11.29
CA ASP A 70 -0.71 1.11 -12.59
C ASP A 70 -1.66 1.35 -13.77
N VAL A 71 -1.09 1.37 -14.99
CA VAL A 71 -1.84 1.51 -16.24
C VAL A 71 -2.81 0.35 -16.44
N GLY A 72 -3.99 0.65 -16.97
CA GLY A 72 -5.06 -0.34 -17.20
C GLY A 72 -5.91 -0.64 -15.97
N LEU A 73 -5.51 -0.12 -14.81
CA LEU A 73 -6.19 -0.29 -13.54
C LEU A 73 -6.73 1.04 -13.01
N ASN A 74 -7.46 0.96 -11.91
CA ASN A 74 -7.82 2.07 -11.04
C ASN A 74 -7.61 1.64 -9.58
N TYR A 75 -7.92 2.47 -8.58
CA TYR A 75 -7.66 2.07 -7.19
C TYR A 75 -8.42 0.80 -6.79
N LYS A 76 -9.64 0.59 -7.32
CA LYS A 76 -10.46 -0.59 -7.00
C LYS A 76 -9.85 -1.86 -7.56
N SER A 77 -9.45 -1.87 -8.82
CA SER A 77 -8.83 -3.05 -9.44
C SER A 77 -7.38 -3.25 -9.01
N CYS A 78 -6.68 -2.19 -8.57
CA CYS A 78 -5.29 -2.29 -8.14
C CYS A 78 -5.16 -2.62 -6.64
N PHE A 79 -5.74 -1.81 -5.75
CA PHE A 79 -5.44 -1.87 -4.32
C PHE A 79 -6.56 -2.44 -3.46
N GLN A 80 -7.81 -2.41 -3.89
CA GLN A 80 -8.92 -2.89 -3.07
C GLN A 80 -8.71 -4.33 -2.53
N PRO A 81 -8.21 -5.31 -3.32
CA PRO A 81 -7.92 -6.65 -2.79
C PRO A 81 -6.93 -6.65 -1.62
N LEU A 82 -5.87 -5.84 -1.70
CA LEU A 82 -4.87 -5.70 -0.65
C LEU A 82 -5.46 -5.03 0.59
N PHE A 83 -6.16 -3.92 0.41
CA PHE A 83 -6.69 -3.14 1.53
C PHE A 83 -7.90 -3.82 2.19
N GLN A 84 -8.62 -4.71 1.51
CA GLN A 84 -9.69 -5.54 2.10
C GLN A 84 -9.17 -6.80 2.79
N PHE A 85 -7.87 -7.10 2.70
CA PHE A 85 -7.30 -8.24 3.39
C PHE A 85 -7.32 -8.05 4.90
N GLY A 86 -7.73 -9.07 5.66
CA GLY A 86 -7.98 -8.98 7.10
C GLY A 86 -6.79 -8.44 7.90
N ASP A 87 -5.58 -8.94 7.63
CA ASP A 87 -4.37 -8.48 8.31
C ASP A 87 -4.01 -7.03 7.94
N MET A 88 -4.35 -6.58 6.73
CA MET A 88 -4.09 -5.21 6.28
C MET A 88 -5.04 -4.23 6.97
N GLN A 89 -6.29 -4.64 7.26
CA GLN A 89 -7.25 -3.84 8.02
C GLN A 89 -6.72 -3.47 9.41
N GLU A 90 -6.02 -4.38 10.09
CA GLU A 90 -5.40 -4.11 11.40
C GLU A 90 -4.33 -3.01 11.35
N ILE A 91 -3.65 -2.87 10.21
CA ILE A 91 -2.65 -1.86 9.94
C ILE A 91 -3.32 -0.52 9.64
N ILE A 92 -4.16 -0.50 8.61
CA ILE A 92 -4.68 0.72 8.02
C ILE A 92 -5.76 1.42 8.85
N GLN A 93 -6.39 0.76 9.83
CA GLN A 93 -7.28 1.42 10.81
C GLN A 93 -6.61 2.56 11.60
N ASN A 94 -5.28 2.64 11.54
CA ASN A 94 -4.49 3.68 12.19
C ASN A 94 -4.10 4.85 11.30
N PHE A 95 -4.48 4.81 10.02
CA PHE A 95 -4.09 5.78 9.01
C PHE A 95 -5.32 6.24 8.23
N VAL A 96 -5.25 7.46 7.71
CA VAL A 96 -6.14 7.86 6.61
C VAL A 96 -5.58 7.28 5.33
N ARG A 97 -6.46 6.76 4.48
CA ARG A 97 -6.11 6.22 3.17
C ARG A 97 -6.62 7.19 2.11
N VAL A 98 -5.76 7.52 1.16
CA VAL A 98 -6.09 8.38 0.02
C VAL A 98 -5.76 7.59 -1.25
N HIS A 99 -6.79 7.06 -1.87
CA HIS A 99 -6.66 6.28 -3.09
C HIS A 99 -6.83 7.19 -4.30
N VAL A 100 -5.74 7.48 -5.01
CA VAL A 100 -5.75 8.35 -6.18
C VAL A 100 -6.07 7.52 -7.41
N ASP A 101 -7.04 7.99 -8.21
CA ASP A 101 -7.25 7.52 -9.58
C ASP A 101 -6.55 8.49 -10.53
N ALA A 102 -5.71 7.98 -11.43
CA ALA A 102 -5.14 8.79 -12.49
C ALA A 102 -6.27 9.40 -13.34
N PRO A 103 -6.09 10.61 -13.91
CA PRO A 103 -7.16 11.31 -14.62
C PRO A 103 -7.85 10.43 -15.66
N GLY A 104 -9.17 10.30 -15.57
CA GLY A 104 -9.98 9.52 -16.51
C GLY A 104 -9.97 8.01 -16.28
N MET A 105 -9.40 7.53 -15.17
CA MET A 105 -9.37 6.11 -14.76
C MET A 105 -10.38 5.79 -13.65
N GLU A 106 -10.98 6.81 -13.04
CA GLU A 106 -12.03 6.65 -12.04
C GLU A 106 -13.27 5.94 -12.63
N GLU A 107 -14.04 5.29 -11.78
CA GLU A 107 -15.24 4.56 -12.22
C GLU A 107 -16.29 5.52 -12.80
N GLY A 108 -16.74 5.24 -14.03
CA GLY A 108 -17.70 6.10 -14.73
C GLY A 108 -17.08 7.36 -15.34
N ALA A 109 -15.75 7.45 -15.42
CA ALA A 109 -15.06 8.56 -16.06
C ALA A 109 -15.55 8.78 -17.51
N PRO A 110 -15.84 10.03 -17.91
CA PRO A 110 -16.13 10.33 -19.30
C PRO A 110 -14.89 10.11 -20.17
N VAL A 111 -15.11 9.68 -21.41
CA VAL A 111 -14.03 9.56 -22.39
C VAL A 111 -13.55 10.95 -22.79
N PHE A 112 -12.24 11.17 -22.78
CA PHE A 112 -11.65 12.44 -23.21
C PHE A 112 -11.90 12.69 -24.71
N PRO A 113 -11.99 13.98 -25.12
CA PRO A 113 -12.19 14.32 -26.52
C PRO A 113 -10.96 13.91 -27.37
N LEU A 114 -11.18 13.73 -28.68
CA LEU A 114 -10.09 13.46 -29.61
C LEU A 114 -9.05 14.57 -29.59
N GLY A 115 -7.76 14.21 -29.50
CA GLY A 115 -6.65 15.16 -29.44
C GLY A 115 -6.39 15.75 -28.05
N TYR A 116 -7.08 15.26 -27.01
CA TYR A 116 -6.81 15.62 -25.63
C TYR A 116 -5.34 15.41 -25.27
N GLN A 117 -4.73 16.42 -24.67
CA GLN A 117 -3.34 16.38 -24.23
C GLN A 117 -3.28 15.79 -22.83
N TYR A 118 -3.09 14.48 -22.74
CA TYR A 118 -3.01 13.78 -21.46
C TYR A 118 -1.72 14.17 -20.70
N PRO A 119 -1.77 14.33 -19.36
CA PRO A 119 -0.60 14.70 -18.58
C PRO A 119 0.53 13.67 -18.69
N SER A 120 1.77 14.15 -18.78
CA SER A 120 2.97 13.32 -18.60
C SER A 120 3.08 12.78 -17.17
N LEU A 121 3.85 11.72 -16.92
CA LEU A 121 4.03 11.21 -15.54
C LEU A 121 4.62 12.26 -14.59
N ASP A 122 5.45 13.17 -15.08
CA ASP A 122 5.98 14.29 -14.29
C ASP A 122 4.84 15.24 -13.87
N GLN A 123 3.95 15.57 -14.80
CA GLN A 123 2.77 16.40 -14.50
C GLN A 123 1.74 15.69 -13.61
N LEU A 124 1.61 14.36 -13.72
CA LEU A 124 0.79 13.58 -12.79
C LEU A 124 1.35 13.63 -11.36
N ALA A 125 2.68 13.64 -11.20
CA ALA A 125 3.30 13.81 -9.89
C ALA A 125 3.03 15.21 -9.31
N ASP A 126 3.01 16.24 -10.16
CA ASP A 126 2.69 17.63 -9.79
C ASP A 126 1.22 17.83 -9.38
N MET A 127 0.33 16.85 -9.60
CA MET A 127 -1.05 16.89 -9.10
C MET A 127 -1.16 16.54 -7.61
N ILE A 128 -0.22 15.78 -7.06
CA ILE A 128 -0.26 15.28 -5.68
C ILE A 128 -0.26 16.42 -4.63
N PRO A 129 0.54 17.50 -4.77
CA PRO A 129 0.44 18.66 -3.88
C PRO A 129 -0.97 19.22 -3.74
N CYS A 130 -1.75 19.29 -4.83
CA CYS A 130 -3.13 19.79 -4.80
C CYS A 130 -4.04 18.90 -3.93
N ILE A 131 -3.85 17.58 -3.99
CA ILE A 131 -4.58 16.61 -3.16
C ILE A 131 -4.24 16.81 -1.68
N LEU A 132 -2.96 16.92 -1.35
CA LEU A 132 -2.52 17.10 0.05
C LEU A 132 -2.98 18.43 0.64
N GLN A 133 -2.93 19.50 -0.15
CA GLN A 133 -3.44 20.82 0.23
C GLN A 133 -4.94 20.78 0.47
N TYR A 134 -5.72 20.15 -0.41
CA TYR A 134 -7.16 20.00 -0.23
C TYR A 134 -7.53 19.26 1.06
N LEU A 135 -6.77 18.22 1.40
CA LEU A 135 -7.00 17.40 2.59
C LEU A 135 -6.31 17.89 3.87
N ASN A 136 -5.50 18.96 3.79
CA ASN A 136 -4.64 19.44 4.89
C ASN A 136 -3.70 18.36 5.47
N PHE A 137 -3.12 17.50 4.62
CA PHE A 137 -2.05 16.58 5.03
C PHE A 137 -0.68 17.20 4.79
N SER A 138 0.20 17.10 5.80
CA SER A 138 1.60 17.53 5.69
C SER A 138 2.51 16.51 5.03
N SER A 139 2.18 15.23 5.14
CA SER A 139 3.04 14.13 4.71
C SER A 139 2.28 12.86 4.37
N ILE A 140 2.90 12.00 3.56
CA ILE A 140 2.35 10.72 3.13
C ILE A 140 3.33 9.55 3.30
N ILE A 141 2.78 8.35 3.38
CA ILE A 141 3.45 7.10 3.03
C ILE A 141 2.85 6.65 1.69
N GLY A 142 3.65 6.64 0.64
CA GLY A 142 3.20 6.32 -0.72
C GLY A 142 3.25 4.83 -1.01
N ILE A 143 2.22 4.29 -1.68
CA ILE A 143 2.22 2.93 -2.24
C ILE A 143 1.87 3.01 -3.72
N GLY A 144 2.82 2.65 -4.58
CA GLY A 144 2.66 2.73 -6.03
C GLY A 144 2.88 1.40 -6.71
N VAL A 145 2.16 1.16 -7.81
CA VAL A 145 2.39 0.02 -8.71
C VAL A 145 2.72 0.54 -10.10
N GLY A 146 3.82 0.06 -10.71
CA GLY A 146 4.24 0.38 -12.07
C GLY A 146 4.30 1.89 -12.33
N ALA A 147 3.40 2.41 -13.18
CA ALA A 147 3.29 3.85 -13.45
C ALA A 147 3.06 4.67 -12.18
N GLY A 148 2.24 4.18 -11.24
CA GLY A 148 2.03 4.83 -9.95
C GLY A 148 3.27 4.84 -9.06
N ALA A 149 4.10 3.79 -9.12
CA ALA A 149 5.39 3.76 -8.42
C ALA A 149 6.36 4.82 -8.98
N TYR A 150 6.39 4.98 -10.31
CA TYR A 150 7.15 6.05 -10.96
C TYR A 150 6.65 7.44 -10.54
N VAL A 151 5.34 7.68 -10.61
CA VAL A 151 4.73 8.98 -10.25
C VAL A 151 5.04 9.37 -8.80
N LEU A 152 4.89 8.44 -7.85
CA LEU A 152 5.22 8.69 -6.45
C LEU A 152 6.71 8.92 -6.22
N SER A 153 7.57 8.24 -6.98
CA SER A 153 9.01 8.45 -6.91
C SER A 153 9.42 9.83 -7.44
N ARG A 154 8.86 10.24 -8.59
CA ARG A 154 9.05 11.60 -9.12
C ARG A 154 8.55 12.65 -8.12
N TYR A 155 7.39 12.42 -7.52
CA TYR A 155 6.84 13.31 -6.50
C TYR A 155 7.80 13.45 -5.30
N ALA A 156 8.32 12.35 -4.80
CA ALA A 156 9.25 12.34 -3.67
C ALA A 156 10.60 13.01 -3.97
N LEU A 157 11.07 12.96 -5.23
CA LEU A 157 12.25 13.72 -5.65
C LEU A 157 12.00 15.24 -5.60
N SER A 158 10.79 15.68 -5.98
CA SER A 158 10.42 17.11 -5.99
C SER A 158 10.00 17.64 -4.60
N HIS A 159 9.40 16.79 -3.77
CA HIS A 159 8.84 17.16 -2.46
C HIS A 159 9.29 16.15 -1.37
N PRO A 160 10.59 16.05 -1.08
CA PRO A 160 11.10 15.04 -0.15
C PRO A 160 10.57 15.20 1.27
N ASP A 161 10.27 16.43 1.71
CA ASP A 161 9.80 16.70 3.07
C ASP A 161 8.34 16.28 3.33
N THR A 162 7.59 15.99 2.27
CA THR A 162 6.19 15.53 2.37
C THR A 162 6.05 14.02 2.19
N VAL A 163 7.16 13.28 2.03
CA VAL A 163 7.15 11.82 1.83
C VAL A 163 7.95 11.15 2.94
N GLU A 164 7.26 10.42 3.81
CA GLU A 164 7.90 9.71 4.93
C GLU A 164 8.37 8.31 4.56
N GLY A 165 7.82 7.72 3.51
CA GLY A 165 8.26 6.42 3.01
C GLY A 165 7.53 6.02 1.74
N LEU A 166 8.14 5.14 0.95
CA LEU A 166 7.60 4.65 -0.32
C LEU A 166 7.60 3.13 -0.39
N VAL A 167 6.50 2.55 -0.85
CA VAL A 167 6.39 1.16 -1.29
C VAL A 167 6.22 1.15 -2.80
N LEU A 168 7.22 0.67 -3.51
CA LEU A 168 7.30 0.76 -4.97
C LEU A 168 7.24 -0.65 -5.58
N ILE A 169 6.07 -1.01 -6.07
CA ILE A 169 5.80 -2.33 -6.65
C ILE A 169 6.02 -2.24 -8.16
N ASN A 170 6.86 -3.11 -8.71
CA ASN A 170 7.14 -3.18 -10.16
C ASN A 170 7.57 -1.84 -10.78
N ILE A 171 8.37 -1.05 -10.05
CA ILE A 171 8.89 0.21 -10.58
C ILE A 171 9.90 -0.02 -11.71
N ASP A 172 9.75 0.74 -12.79
CA ASP A 172 10.80 0.94 -13.78
C ASP A 172 11.18 2.44 -13.80
N PRO A 173 12.35 2.81 -13.28
CA PRO A 173 12.77 4.21 -13.15
C PRO A 173 13.30 4.80 -14.46
N ASN A 174 13.52 3.99 -15.50
CA ASN A 174 14.18 4.41 -16.72
C ASN A 174 13.16 4.66 -17.85
N ALA A 175 13.53 5.48 -18.81
CA ALA A 175 12.84 5.61 -20.09
C ALA A 175 12.94 4.28 -20.86
N LYS A 176 11.93 3.96 -21.66
CA LYS A 176 11.98 2.77 -22.51
C LYS A 176 13.18 2.87 -23.45
N GLY A 177 14.06 1.88 -23.41
CA GLY A 177 15.21 1.80 -24.29
C GLY A 177 14.77 1.72 -25.75
N TRP A 178 15.64 2.07 -26.69
CA TRP A 178 15.31 2.01 -28.12
C TRP A 178 14.93 0.58 -28.58
N MET A 179 15.50 -0.45 -27.94
CA MET A 179 15.15 -1.86 -28.19
C MET A 179 13.73 -2.16 -27.68
N ASP A 180 13.40 -1.72 -26.46
CA ASP A 180 12.06 -1.88 -25.90
C ASP A 180 11.01 -1.11 -26.68
N TRP A 181 11.37 0.08 -27.18
CA TRP A 181 10.55 0.86 -28.08
C TRP A 181 10.31 0.12 -29.40
N ALA A 182 11.34 -0.45 -30.01
CA ALA A 182 11.21 -1.21 -31.25
C ALA A 182 10.36 -2.47 -31.06
N ALA A 183 10.61 -3.22 -29.98
CA ALA A 183 9.80 -4.38 -29.60
C ALA A 183 8.34 -3.96 -29.37
N HIS A 184 8.10 -2.88 -28.63
CA HIS A 184 6.76 -2.33 -28.38
C HIS A 184 6.05 -1.94 -29.66
N LYS A 185 6.74 -1.28 -30.61
CA LYS A 185 6.17 -0.94 -31.91
C LYS A 185 5.83 -2.18 -32.75
N LEU A 186 6.69 -3.20 -32.75
CA LEU A 186 6.43 -4.46 -33.44
C LEU A 186 5.24 -5.21 -32.83
N THR A 187 5.17 -5.32 -31.50
CA THR A 187 4.02 -5.91 -30.80
C THR A 187 2.75 -5.11 -31.07
N GLY A 188 2.83 -3.78 -31.13
CA GLY A 188 1.68 -2.92 -31.46
C GLY A 188 1.13 -3.09 -32.88
N LEU A 189 1.87 -3.70 -33.81
CA LEU A 189 1.35 -4.07 -35.14
C LEU A 189 0.52 -5.36 -35.12
N THR A 190 0.74 -6.23 -34.13
CA THR A 190 0.17 -7.58 -34.07
C THR A 190 -0.79 -7.80 -32.89
N SER A 191 -0.81 -6.90 -31.91
CA SER A 191 -1.55 -7.03 -30.66
C SER A 191 -2.44 -5.82 -30.40
N SER A 192 -3.62 -6.06 -29.80
CA SER A 192 -4.47 -4.98 -29.33
C SER A 192 -3.82 -4.24 -28.15
N ILE A 193 -4.24 -3.01 -27.91
CA ILE A 193 -3.80 -2.22 -26.75
C ILE A 193 -4.07 -2.94 -25.42
N SER A 194 -5.20 -3.64 -25.31
CA SER A 194 -5.57 -4.41 -24.13
C SER A 194 -4.58 -5.56 -23.86
N GLU A 195 -4.16 -6.30 -24.88
CA GLU A 195 -3.16 -7.36 -24.71
C GLU A 195 -1.75 -6.80 -24.44
N MET A 196 -1.41 -5.62 -24.98
CA MET A 196 -0.15 -4.95 -24.62
C MET A 196 -0.12 -4.54 -23.14
N ILE A 197 -1.23 -4.00 -22.62
CA ILE A 197 -1.35 -3.66 -21.19
C ILE A 197 -1.33 -4.92 -20.32
N LEU A 198 -1.97 -6.01 -20.75
CA LEU A 198 -1.90 -7.29 -20.05
C LEU A 198 -0.46 -7.83 -19.99
N GLY A 199 0.30 -7.72 -21.08
CA GLY A 199 1.73 -8.07 -21.12
C GLY A 199 2.62 -7.17 -20.27
N HIS A 200 2.15 -5.97 -19.92
CA HIS A 200 2.80 -5.10 -18.94
C HIS A 200 2.49 -5.51 -17.50
N LEU A 201 1.25 -5.95 -17.23
CA LEU A 201 0.81 -6.31 -15.87
C LEU A 201 1.23 -7.73 -15.46
N PHE A 202 1.32 -8.65 -16.42
CA PHE A 202 1.54 -10.08 -16.18
C PHE A 202 2.64 -10.65 -17.07
N SER A 203 3.34 -11.66 -16.56
CA SER A 203 4.33 -12.42 -17.32
C SER A 203 3.68 -13.24 -18.44
N GLN A 204 4.47 -13.61 -19.45
CA GLN A 204 3.98 -14.47 -20.54
C GLN A 204 3.54 -15.85 -20.04
N GLU A 205 4.20 -16.39 -19.01
CA GLU A 205 3.81 -17.64 -18.37
C GLU A 205 2.41 -17.52 -17.75
N GLU A 206 2.16 -16.47 -16.96
CA GLU A 206 0.83 -16.21 -16.37
C GLU A 206 -0.26 -16.01 -17.43
N LEU A 207 0.04 -15.25 -18.48
CA LEU A 207 -0.89 -15.01 -19.58
C LEU A 207 -1.25 -16.30 -20.32
N SER A 208 -0.27 -17.18 -20.52
CA SER A 208 -0.47 -18.50 -21.14
C SER A 208 -1.23 -19.46 -20.22
N GLY A 209 -0.98 -19.40 -18.90
CA GLY A 209 -1.70 -20.16 -17.89
C GLY A 209 -3.17 -19.75 -17.77
N ASN A 210 -3.50 -18.51 -18.13
CA ASN A 210 -4.86 -17.99 -18.28
C ASN A 210 -5.79 -18.31 -17.08
N SER A 211 -5.26 -18.11 -15.87
CA SER A 211 -5.99 -18.31 -14.61
C SER A 211 -7.27 -17.45 -14.53
N GLU A 212 -8.17 -17.75 -13.60
CA GLU A 212 -9.38 -16.95 -13.36
C GLU A 212 -9.06 -15.47 -13.12
N LEU A 213 -7.93 -15.20 -12.45
CA LEU A 213 -7.42 -13.85 -12.24
C LEU A 213 -7.10 -13.16 -13.56
N ILE A 214 -6.31 -13.81 -14.42
CA ILE A 214 -5.92 -13.26 -15.72
C ILE A 214 -7.16 -13.03 -16.60
N GLN A 215 -8.11 -13.96 -16.60
CA GLN A 215 -9.38 -13.81 -17.32
C GLN A 215 -10.18 -12.61 -16.81
N LYS A 216 -10.22 -12.40 -15.49
CA LYS A 216 -10.87 -11.24 -14.87
C LYS A 216 -10.22 -9.93 -15.31
N TYR A 217 -8.89 -9.80 -15.23
CA TYR A 217 -8.19 -8.58 -15.66
C TYR A 217 -8.30 -8.34 -17.16
N ARG A 218 -8.18 -9.39 -17.97
CA ARG A 218 -8.41 -9.32 -19.41
C ARG A 218 -9.82 -8.82 -19.71
N ASN A 219 -10.83 -9.32 -19.01
CA ASN A 219 -12.20 -8.84 -19.18
C ASN A 219 -12.35 -7.36 -18.79
N ILE A 220 -11.76 -6.94 -17.66
CA ILE A 220 -11.79 -5.55 -17.19
C ILE A 220 -11.18 -4.61 -18.22
N ILE A 221 -9.99 -4.93 -18.74
CA ILE A 221 -9.25 -4.03 -19.64
C ILE A 221 -9.86 -4.02 -21.04
N THR A 222 -10.23 -5.19 -21.59
CA THR A 222 -10.78 -5.29 -22.95
C THR A 222 -12.15 -4.66 -23.08
N HIS A 223 -12.98 -4.72 -22.03
CA HIS A 223 -14.33 -4.15 -22.03
C HIS A 223 -14.45 -2.84 -21.23
N ALA A 224 -13.32 -2.19 -20.94
CA ALA A 224 -13.31 -0.91 -20.25
C ALA A 224 -14.05 0.16 -21.09
N PRO A 225 -15.10 0.82 -20.57
CA PRO A 225 -15.84 1.84 -21.32
C PRO A 225 -14.95 3.07 -21.63
N ASN A 226 -13.91 3.29 -20.84
CA ASN A 226 -12.93 4.35 -20.96
C ASN A 226 -11.57 3.86 -21.53
N LEU A 227 -11.56 2.80 -22.35
CA LEU A 227 -10.32 2.24 -22.93
C LEU A 227 -9.47 3.30 -23.66
N ALA A 228 -10.09 4.28 -24.31
CA ALA A 228 -9.38 5.40 -24.95
C ALA A 228 -8.61 6.27 -23.93
N ASN A 229 -9.15 6.47 -22.72
CA ASN A 229 -8.44 7.17 -21.65
C ASN A 229 -7.25 6.33 -21.17
N ILE A 230 -7.47 5.02 -20.97
CA ILE A 230 -6.41 4.07 -20.57
C ILE A 230 -5.25 4.11 -21.57
N GLU A 231 -5.54 4.17 -22.87
CA GLU A 231 -4.52 4.29 -23.92
C GLU A 231 -3.72 5.60 -23.80
N LEU A 232 -4.36 6.72 -23.45
CA LEU A 232 -3.65 7.97 -23.20
C LEU A 232 -2.68 7.85 -22.01
N TYR A 233 -3.09 7.19 -20.92
CA TYR A 233 -2.21 6.96 -19.77
C TYR A 233 -1.08 5.97 -20.09
N TRP A 234 -1.37 4.92 -20.87
CA TRP A 234 -0.36 4.00 -21.39
C TRP A 234 0.69 4.73 -22.24
N ASN A 235 0.25 5.63 -23.12
CA ASN A 235 1.15 6.45 -23.93
C ASN A 235 1.99 7.38 -23.05
N SER A 236 1.41 8.00 -22.02
CA SER A 236 2.14 8.80 -21.04
C SER A 236 3.22 7.98 -20.33
N TYR A 237 2.88 6.77 -19.87
CA TYR A 237 3.84 5.86 -19.23
C TYR A 237 4.98 5.44 -20.16
N ASN A 238 4.68 5.11 -21.42
CA ASN A 238 5.71 4.71 -22.40
C ASN A 238 6.67 5.84 -22.78
N ASN A 239 6.23 7.10 -22.66
CA ASN A 239 7.03 8.29 -22.95
C ASN A 239 7.69 8.89 -21.70
N ARG A 240 7.72 8.15 -20.58
CA ARG A 240 8.40 8.57 -19.35
C ARG A 240 9.90 8.81 -19.60
N ARG A 241 10.48 9.67 -18.79
CA ARG A 241 11.92 9.98 -18.80
C ARG A 241 12.63 9.21 -17.70
N ASP A 242 13.95 9.21 -17.71
CA ASP A 242 14.71 8.65 -16.59
C ASP A 242 14.45 9.44 -15.30
N LEU A 243 14.27 8.74 -14.18
CA LEU A 243 14.33 9.33 -12.85
C LEU A 243 15.77 9.69 -12.45
N ASN A 244 16.76 9.10 -13.13
CA ASN A 244 18.19 9.34 -12.93
C ASN A 244 18.64 9.11 -11.48
N PHE A 245 18.17 8.03 -10.84
CA PHE A 245 18.66 7.66 -9.52
C PHE A 245 20.17 7.39 -9.56
N GLU A 246 20.89 7.99 -8.63
CA GLU A 246 22.33 7.80 -8.46
C GLU A 246 22.64 7.50 -6.99
N ARG A 247 23.28 6.36 -6.74
CA ARG A 247 23.63 5.95 -5.38
C ARG A 247 24.72 6.86 -4.85
N GLY A 248 24.43 7.59 -3.78
CA GLY A 248 25.35 8.58 -3.19
C GLY A 248 25.52 9.85 -4.04
N GLY A 249 24.70 10.03 -5.08
CA GLY A 249 24.62 11.26 -5.86
C GLY A 249 23.54 12.21 -5.34
N ASP A 250 23.32 13.31 -6.08
CA ASP A 250 22.37 14.35 -5.70
C ASP A 250 20.91 13.96 -5.94
N VAL A 251 20.66 13.03 -6.87
CA VAL A 251 19.32 12.58 -7.26
C VAL A 251 19.03 11.20 -6.66
N THR A 252 18.46 11.21 -5.46
CA THR A 252 18.03 9.99 -4.76
C THR A 252 16.83 10.24 -3.85
N LEU A 253 16.17 9.17 -3.42
CA LEU A 253 15.06 9.23 -2.48
C LEU A 253 15.61 9.39 -1.06
N LYS A 254 15.14 10.41 -0.34
CA LYS A 254 15.58 10.74 1.04
C LYS A 254 14.79 10.01 2.13
N CYS A 255 13.71 9.32 1.75
CA CYS A 255 12.85 8.58 2.64
C CYS A 255 13.16 7.07 2.57
N PRO A 256 12.81 6.28 3.60
CA PRO A 256 12.78 4.83 3.52
C PRO A 256 11.99 4.32 2.31
N VAL A 257 12.52 3.29 1.64
CA VAL A 257 11.91 2.67 0.45
C VAL A 257 11.79 1.16 0.63
N MET A 258 10.65 0.61 0.25
CA MET A 258 10.44 -0.83 0.08
C MET A 258 10.14 -1.12 -1.39
N LEU A 259 11.13 -1.66 -2.09
CA LEU A 259 10.99 -2.15 -3.45
C LEU A 259 10.36 -3.55 -3.44
N VAL A 260 9.35 -3.78 -4.27
CA VAL A 260 8.65 -5.06 -4.35
C VAL A 260 8.56 -5.50 -5.81
N VAL A 261 8.93 -6.75 -6.08
CA VAL A 261 8.81 -7.32 -7.43
C VAL A 261 8.54 -8.82 -7.39
N GLY A 262 7.98 -9.31 -8.48
CA GLY A 262 7.63 -10.70 -8.66
C GLY A 262 8.80 -11.51 -9.13
N ASP A 263 8.84 -12.77 -8.74
CA ASP A 263 9.71 -13.72 -9.40
C ASP A 263 9.26 -13.91 -10.85
N GLN A 264 10.16 -13.71 -11.80
CA GLN A 264 9.89 -13.78 -13.23
C GLN A 264 8.84 -12.77 -13.73
N ALA A 265 8.58 -11.70 -12.96
CA ALA A 265 7.70 -10.63 -13.42
C ALA A 265 8.36 -9.81 -14.54
N PRO A 266 7.57 -9.19 -15.45
CA PRO A 266 8.12 -8.38 -16.55
C PRO A 266 9.07 -7.25 -16.12
N HIS A 267 8.94 -6.79 -14.87
CA HIS A 267 9.68 -5.66 -14.31
C HIS A 267 10.83 -6.08 -13.37
N GLU A 268 11.15 -7.37 -13.28
CA GLU A 268 12.18 -7.87 -12.35
C GLU A 268 13.52 -7.14 -12.51
N ASP A 269 14.06 -7.13 -13.74
CA ASP A 269 15.35 -6.52 -14.04
C ASP A 269 15.35 -5.02 -13.73
N ALA A 270 14.26 -4.32 -14.04
CA ALA A 270 14.12 -2.89 -13.79
C ALA A 270 14.10 -2.55 -12.29
N VAL A 271 13.41 -3.36 -11.47
CA VAL A 271 13.40 -3.16 -10.01
C VAL A 271 14.75 -3.51 -9.39
N VAL A 272 15.43 -4.55 -9.88
CA VAL A 272 16.79 -4.90 -9.44
C VAL A 272 17.77 -3.78 -9.79
N GLU A 273 17.68 -3.22 -11.00
CA GLU A 273 18.48 -2.06 -11.40
C GLU A 273 18.17 -0.84 -10.52
N CYS A 274 16.90 -0.56 -10.23
CA CYS A 274 16.48 0.49 -9.32
C CYS A 274 17.13 0.34 -7.93
N ASN A 275 17.09 -0.87 -7.36
CA ASN A 275 17.72 -1.16 -6.07
C ASN A 275 19.24 -0.90 -6.08
N SER A 276 19.91 -1.13 -7.22
CA SER A 276 21.34 -0.84 -7.36
C SER A 276 21.68 0.65 -7.32
N LYS A 277 20.70 1.51 -7.63
CA LYS A 277 20.84 2.98 -7.68
C LYS A 277 20.35 3.71 -6.42
N LEU A 278 19.60 3.05 -5.54
CA LEU A 278 19.13 3.64 -4.28
C LEU A 278 20.11 3.41 -3.12
N ASP A 279 19.93 4.16 -2.04
CA ASP A 279 20.70 4.03 -0.79
C ASP A 279 20.32 2.71 -0.07
N PRO A 280 21.25 1.77 0.09
CA PRO A 280 20.98 0.48 0.72
C PRO A 280 20.68 0.57 2.22
N THR A 281 20.97 1.68 2.89
CA THR A 281 20.69 1.86 4.32
C THR A 281 19.23 2.18 4.60
N GLN A 282 18.52 2.72 3.60
CA GLN A 282 17.11 3.10 3.68
C GLN A 282 16.22 2.30 2.73
N THR A 283 16.81 1.49 1.84
CA THR A 283 16.09 0.70 0.85
C THR A 283 16.06 -0.78 1.24
N SER A 284 14.85 -1.32 1.31
CA SER A 284 14.59 -2.75 1.45
C SER A 284 14.08 -3.31 0.12
N PHE A 285 14.45 -4.55 -0.19
CA PHE A 285 14.06 -5.22 -1.43
C PHE A 285 13.36 -6.54 -1.12
N LEU A 286 12.13 -6.68 -1.60
CA LEU A 286 11.27 -7.84 -1.40
C LEU A 286 10.92 -8.46 -2.75
N LYS A 287 11.51 -9.63 -3.02
CA LYS A 287 11.12 -10.50 -4.14
C LYS A 287 10.09 -11.52 -3.65
N VAL A 288 8.93 -11.59 -4.31
CA VAL A 288 7.83 -12.50 -3.96
C VAL A 288 7.42 -13.33 -5.17
N SER A 289 6.91 -14.54 -4.94
CA SER A 289 6.49 -15.43 -6.02
C SER A 289 5.43 -14.81 -6.93
N ASN A 290 4.51 -14.00 -6.37
CA ASN A 290 3.57 -13.18 -7.12
C ASN A 290 3.44 -11.80 -6.42
N PRO A 291 3.92 -10.70 -7.03
CA PRO A 291 4.05 -9.38 -6.38
C PRO A 291 2.82 -8.51 -6.48
N THR A 292 1.86 -8.98 -7.27
CA THR A 292 0.62 -8.27 -7.44
C THR A 292 -0.09 -8.19 -6.07
N PRO A 293 -0.98 -7.21 -5.87
CA PRO A 293 -1.89 -7.12 -4.71
C PRO A 293 -2.74 -8.39 -4.43
N HIS A 294 -2.46 -9.51 -5.12
CA HIS A 294 -3.14 -10.80 -5.09
C HIS A 294 -2.46 -11.87 -4.21
N GLU A 295 -1.20 -11.68 -3.78
CA GLU A 295 -0.65 -12.35 -2.59
C GLU A 295 -0.61 -11.37 -1.39
N PRO A 296 -1.78 -10.92 -0.88
CA PRO A 296 -1.82 -9.86 0.12
C PRO A 296 -1.13 -10.24 1.43
N GLY A 297 -1.03 -11.54 1.76
CA GLY A 297 -0.41 -12.00 3.02
C GLY A 297 1.05 -11.57 3.19
N LYS A 298 1.92 -11.89 2.23
CA LYS A 298 3.36 -11.54 2.32
C LYS A 298 3.58 -10.03 2.24
N LEU A 299 2.86 -9.36 1.34
CA LEU A 299 2.96 -7.92 1.16
C LEU A 299 2.48 -7.16 2.42
N THR A 300 1.40 -7.63 3.05
CA THR A 300 0.89 -7.06 4.31
C THR A 300 1.88 -7.23 5.45
N GLU A 301 2.49 -8.41 5.58
CA GLU A 301 3.51 -8.65 6.61
C GLU A 301 4.74 -7.76 6.39
N ALA A 302 5.23 -7.66 5.15
CA ALA A 302 6.35 -6.78 4.82
C ALA A 302 6.01 -5.30 5.06
N PHE A 303 4.81 -4.86 4.68
CA PHE A 303 4.35 -3.50 4.92
C PHE A 303 4.26 -3.18 6.41
N LYS A 304 3.81 -4.14 7.24
CA LYS A 304 3.82 -3.99 8.70
C LYS A 304 5.24 -3.74 9.23
N TYR A 305 6.22 -4.54 8.80
CA TYR A 305 7.61 -4.35 9.24
C TYR A 305 8.21 -3.03 8.73
N PHE A 306 7.87 -2.62 7.51
CA PHE A 306 8.27 -1.33 6.96
C PHE A 306 7.75 -0.16 7.81
N LEU A 307 6.46 -0.16 8.16
CA LEU A 307 5.86 0.82 9.07
C LEU A 307 6.53 0.79 10.47
N GLN A 308 6.80 -0.40 11.01
CA GLN A 308 7.50 -0.55 12.30
C GLN A 308 8.92 0.02 12.27
N GLY A 309 9.66 -0.17 11.17
CA GLY A 309 10.99 0.41 10.98
C GLY A 309 10.99 1.94 11.00
N MET A 310 9.89 2.55 10.55
CA MET A 310 9.67 4.01 10.61
C MET A 310 9.11 4.48 11.96
N GLY A 311 8.93 3.59 12.94
CA GLY A 311 8.39 3.91 14.27
C GLY A 311 6.85 3.96 14.34
N TYR A 312 6.16 3.57 13.27
CA TYR A 312 4.72 3.37 13.28
C TYR A 312 4.36 2.03 13.93
N MET A 313 3.20 1.94 14.59
CA MET A 313 2.66 0.68 15.12
C MET A 313 3.58 -0.09 16.12
N ALA A 314 4.41 0.59 16.92
CA ALA A 314 5.32 -0.04 17.89
C ALA A 314 4.69 -1.01 18.90
N SER A 315 3.37 -0.95 19.13
CA SER A 315 2.60 -1.84 20.01
C SER A 315 1.95 -3.04 19.30
N SER A 316 2.05 -3.14 17.96
CA SER A 316 1.46 -4.23 17.20
C SER A 316 2.33 -5.50 17.32
N CYS A 317 1.77 -6.53 17.96
CA CYS A 317 2.46 -7.79 18.21
C CYS A 317 3.00 -8.41 16.91
N MET A 318 4.25 -8.89 16.93
CA MET A 318 4.83 -9.64 15.80
C MET A 318 4.04 -10.94 15.60
N THR A 319 3.38 -11.08 14.45
CA THR A 319 2.53 -12.24 14.08
C THR A 319 3.29 -13.57 14.15
N ARG A 320 4.61 -13.56 13.91
CA ARG A 320 5.47 -14.74 14.09
C ARG A 320 5.78 -15.09 15.55
N LEU A 321 5.96 -14.12 16.44
CA LEU A 321 6.31 -14.39 17.85
C LEU A 321 5.09 -14.70 18.73
N SER A 322 3.91 -14.17 18.39
CA SER A 322 2.66 -14.50 19.10
C SER A 322 2.22 -15.94 18.89
N ARG A 323 2.42 -16.52 17.70
CA ARG A 323 2.15 -17.95 17.45
C ARG A 323 3.08 -18.90 18.22
N SER A 324 4.24 -18.42 18.67
CA SER A 324 5.14 -19.19 19.54
C SER A 324 4.82 -19.06 21.03
N ARG A 325 3.84 -18.24 21.44
CA ARG A 325 3.43 -18.07 22.84
C ARG A 325 2.05 -18.66 23.13
N THR A 326 1.87 -19.95 22.88
CA THR A 326 0.79 -20.74 23.49
C THR A 326 1.32 -22.08 23.96
N ALA A 327 1.79 -22.13 25.21
CA ALA A 327 1.53 -23.19 26.21
C ALA A 327 2.55 -23.11 27.35
N SER A 328 2.36 -22.17 28.27
CA SER A 328 2.89 -22.25 29.65
C SER A 328 2.01 -21.39 30.54
N LEU A 329 0.77 -21.84 30.76
CA LEU A 329 -0.08 -21.33 31.84
C LEU A 329 0.12 -22.25 33.04
N THR A 330 0.94 -21.81 34.00
CA THR A 330 0.93 -22.35 35.36
C THR A 330 0.33 -21.32 36.32
N SER A 331 -0.66 -21.82 37.08
CA SER A 331 -1.11 -21.44 38.42
C SER A 331 -1.72 -20.05 38.68
N ALA A 332 -3.03 -20.04 38.98
CA ALA A 332 -3.56 -19.53 40.26
C ALA A 332 -5.11 -19.68 40.31
N ALA A 333 -5.61 -20.74 40.94
CA ALA A 333 -6.94 -20.77 41.53
C ALA A 333 -7.00 -21.82 42.64
N SER A 334 -6.91 -21.33 43.87
CA SER A 334 -7.19 -22.05 45.11
C SER A 334 -8.68 -21.95 45.43
N ILE A 335 -9.39 -23.06 45.61
CA ILE A 335 -10.38 -23.24 46.68
C ILE A 335 -10.70 -24.74 46.86
N ASP A 336 -11.03 -25.08 48.10
CA ASP A 336 -11.17 -26.38 48.73
C ASP A 336 -12.16 -27.39 48.12
N GLY A 337 -11.92 -28.68 48.41
CA GLY A 337 -13.02 -29.58 48.75
C GLY A 337 -12.92 -31.04 48.31
N ASN A 338 -12.47 -31.89 49.25
CA ASN A 338 -12.96 -33.25 49.51
C ASN A 338 -12.23 -34.47 48.87
N ARG A 339 -11.38 -35.08 49.72
CA ARG A 339 -11.12 -36.51 49.93
C ARG A 339 -11.29 -37.49 48.75
N SER A 340 -10.19 -38.15 48.38
CA SER A 340 -10.05 -39.62 48.52
C SER A 340 -8.60 -40.10 48.40
N ARG A 341 -8.28 -41.06 49.28
CA ARG A 341 -7.00 -41.72 49.53
C ARG A 341 -6.43 -42.47 48.30
N SER A 342 -5.10 -42.50 48.14
CA SER A 342 -4.26 -43.69 48.45
C SER A 342 -2.94 -43.78 47.66
N ARG A 343 -1.86 -44.03 48.42
CA ARG A 343 -0.64 -44.83 48.13
C ARG A 343 0.34 -44.30 47.07
N THR A 344 1.48 -43.72 47.46
CA THR A 344 2.77 -44.37 47.83
C THR A 344 3.24 -45.47 46.88
N LEU A 345 4.32 -45.22 46.12
CA LEU A 345 5.55 -46.01 46.28
C LEU A 345 6.77 -45.29 45.69
N SER A 346 7.77 -45.22 46.56
CA SER A 346 9.19 -44.87 46.40
C SER A 346 9.96 -45.77 45.43
N GLN A 347 11.02 -45.23 44.81
CA GLN A 347 12.45 -45.62 45.00
C GLN A 347 13.29 -45.00 43.86
N SER A 348 14.23 -44.09 44.17
CA SER A 348 15.65 -44.34 44.51
C SER A 348 16.49 -44.57 43.24
N SER A 349 17.34 -43.60 42.88
CA SER A 349 18.83 -43.65 42.96
C SER A 349 19.45 -44.43 41.80
N GLU A 350 20.52 -44.05 41.12
CA GLU A 350 21.69 -43.23 41.46
C GLU A 350 22.53 -43.07 40.16
N SER A 351 23.40 -42.05 40.12
CA SER A 351 24.71 -41.95 39.43
C SER A 351 25.02 -42.85 38.21
N GLY A 352 25.59 -42.38 37.09
CA GLY A 352 26.66 -41.39 36.97
C GLY A 352 27.40 -41.52 35.63
N THR A 353 28.12 -40.46 35.29
CA THR A 353 29.37 -40.40 34.49
C THR A 353 29.43 -40.89 33.03
N LEU A 354 29.67 -39.91 32.14
CA LEU A 354 30.38 -39.92 30.84
C LEU A 354 31.67 -40.78 30.86
N PRO A 355 32.21 -41.32 29.72
CA PRO A 355 32.85 -40.47 28.68
C PRO A 355 32.98 -40.99 27.22
N SER A 356 33.23 -40.02 26.32
CA SER A 356 34.08 -39.97 25.10
C SER A 356 34.35 -41.20 24.20
N GLY A 357 34.21 -40.99 22.87
CA GLY A 357 35.02 -41.67 21.83
C GLY A 357 34.41 -41.64 20.40
N PRO A 358 35.13 -41.20 19.34
CA PRO A 358 34.71 -41.24 17.92
C PRO A 358 35.24 -42.52 17.22
N PRO A 359 34.76 -42.94 16.03
CA PRO A 359 35.20 -42.46 14.70
C PRO A 359 34.04 -42.50 13.66
N GLY A 360 34.11 -42.23 12.36
CA GLY A 360 35.15 -42.21 11.33
C GLY A 360 34.49 -42.04 9.95
N HIS A 361 35.31 -41.65 8.97
CA HIS A 361 35.00 -41.46 7.54
C HIS A 361 34.33 -42.65 6.83
N THR A 362 33.52 -42.38 5.79
CA THR A 362 33.77 -42.83 4.39
C THR A 362 32.85 -42.16 3.36
N MET A 363 33.43 -41.89 2.19
CA MET A 363 32.85 -41.44 0.92
C MET A 363 31.80 -42.42 0.36
N GLU A 364 30.86 -41.94 -0.49
CA GLU A 364 30.92 -42.13 -1.96
C GLU A 364 29.68 -41.56 -2.67
N VAL A 365 29.93 -41.15 -3.91
CA VAL A 365 29.05 -40.51 -4.89
C VAL A 365 28.62 -41.56 -5.92
N SER A 366 27.36 -41.51 -6.39
CA SER A 366 26.83 -41.93 -7.72
C SER A 366 25.30 -42.11 -7.55
N CYS A 367 24.39 -41.65 -8.40
CA CYS A 367 24.40 -41.04 -9.74
C CYS A 367 23.43 -39.86 -9.78
#